data_AF-A0ABC9X2P9-F1
#
_entry.id   AF-A0ABC9X2P9-F1
#
_cell.length_a   1.000
_cell.length_b   1.000
_cell.length_c   1.000
_cell.angle_alpha   90.00
_cell.angle_beta   90.00
_cell.angle_gamma   90.00
#
_symmetry.space_group_name_H-M   'P 1'
#
loop_
_entity.id
_entity.type
_entity.pdbx_description
1 polymer ?
#
loop_
_entity_poly.entity_id
_entity_poly.type
_entity_poly.pdbx_seq_one_letter_code
_entity_poly.pdbx_strand_id
1 'polypeptide(L)'
;MSRNACNRIIRYLVELLRRKETRWELPAMAFLVELVACPGIKGDRTLQLILRYLQSQRNAVPAAKAHSATAGCHHGEVVGMTLSVLSKVVQNVDVPIASPIALQLAEALRPLFDKESSYVQLLSIHFFRDVMGFVAEAGKKPLEPHVQQSLFPLLYHLHDENQRVAEASRETLLQATTFLKKRKLTWLLKRQQTWEVGECLLTEPSSRADEYLLQSLL
;
A
#
# COMPACT_ATOMS: atom_id res chain seq x y z
N MET A 1 0.17 -23.41 16.70
CA MET A 1 1.25 -23.97 15.85
C MET A 1 2.61 -23.45 16.33
N SER A 2 3.67 -24.26 16.23
CA SER A 2 5.04 -23.81 16.56
C SER A 2 5.56 -22.75 15.57
N ARG A 3 6.30 -21.75 16.05
CA ARG A 3 6.95 -20.69 15.23
C ARG A 3 7.79 -21.27 14.09
N ASN A 4 8.42 -22.42 14.31
CA ASN A 4 9.21 -23.11 13.27
C ASN A 4 8.35 -23.73 12.17
N ALA A 5 7.14 -24.18 12.51
CA ALA A 5 6.18 -24.69 11.55
C ALA A 5 5.59 -23.56 10.69
N CYS A 6 5.15 -22.43 11.28
CA CYS A 6 4.62 -21.29 10.50
C CYS A 6 5.68 -20.77 9.51
N ASN A 7 6.94 -20.62 9.93
CA ASN A 7 8.02 -20.16 9.05
C ASN A 7 8.34 -21.14 7.88
N ARG A 8 8.22 -22.46 8.10
CA ARG A 8 8.41 -23.45 7.03
C ARG A 8 7.29 -23.37 6.00
N ILE A 9 6.05 -23.24 6.48
CA ILE A 9 4.87 -23.16 5.62
C ILE A 9 4.87 -21.86 4.81
N ILE A 10 5.19 -20.72 5.44
CA ILE A 10 5.31 -19.43 4.72
C ILE A 10 6.34 -19.52 3.60
N ARG A 11 7.52 -20.13 3.86
CA ARG A 11 8.52 -20.34 2.81
C ARG A 11 7.99 -21.18 1.65
N TYR A 12 7.26 -22.26 1.96
CA TYR A 12 6.69 -23.13 0.94
C TYR A 12 5.67 -22.38 0.08
N LEU A 13 4.74 -21.64 0.70
CA LEU A 13 3.73 -20.87 -0.03
C LEU A 13 4.33 -19.77 -0.89
N VAL A 14 5.35 -19.07 -0.39
CA VAL A 14 6.07 -18.07 -1.19
C VAL A 14 6.76 -18.72 -2.40
N GLU A 15 7.38 -19.88 -2.23
CA GLU A 15 8.00 -20.59 -3.35
C GLU A 15 6.97 -21.09 -4.36
N LEU A 16 5.79 -21.51 -3.89
CA LEU A 16 4.66 -21.88 -4.74
C LEU A 16 4.16 -20.68 -5.56
N LEU A 17 4.04 -19.50 -4.92
CA LEU A 17 3.67 -18.25 -5.60
C LEU A 17 4.71 -17.79 -6.62
N ARG A 18 6.00 -18.05 -6.37
CA ARG A 18 7.09 -17.72 -7.30
C ARG A 18 7.05 -18.56 -8.58
N ARG A 19 6.53 -19.79 -8.52
CA ARG A 19 6.44 -20.71 -9.67
C ARG A 19 5.38 -20.30 -10.70
N LYS A 20 4.63 -19.22 -10.44
CA LYS A 20 3.54 -18.70 -11.31
C LYS A 20 2.48 -19.77 -11.63
N GLU A 21 2.26 -20.71 -10.72
CA GLU A 21 1.18 -21.69 -10.83
C GLU A 21 -0.15 -21.03 -10.46
N THR A 22 -0.88 -20.55 -11.48
CA THR A 22 -2.13 -19.78 -11.34
C THR A 22 -3.20 -20.50 -10.49
N ARG A 23 -3.24 -21.84 -10.55
CA ARG A 23 -4.22 -22.67 -9.80
C ARG A 23 -4.10 -22.56 -8.28
N TRP A 24 -2.93 -22.22 -7.75
CA TRP A 24 -2.67 -22.19 -6.30
C TRP A 24 -2.45 -20.78 -5.77
N GLU A 25 -2.46 -19.77 -6.63
CA GLU A 25 -2.15 -18.39 -6.26
C GLU A 25 -3.13 -17.83 -5.22
N LEU A 26 -4.43 -17.91 -5.52
CA LEU A 26 -5.48 -17.42 -4.62
C LEU A 26 -5.54 -18.23 -3.30
N PRO A 27 -5.55 -19.59 -3.31
CA PRO A 27 -5.51 -20.36 -2.07
C PRO A 27 -4.22 -20.14 -1.25
N ALA A 28 -3.06 -20.00 -1.89
CA ALA A 28 -1.80 -19.76 -1.19
C ALA A 28 -1.79 -18.38 -0.54
N MET A 29 -2.33 -17.35 -1.21
CA MET A 29 -2.49 -16.01 -0.64
C MET A 29 -3.48 -16.00 0.52
N ALA A 30 -4.63 -16.63 0.37
CA ALA A 30 -5.61 -16.76 1.45
C ALA A 30 -5.00 -17.43 2.70
N PHE A 31 -4.21 -18.50 2.50
CA PHE A 31 -3.56 -19.18 3.60
C PHE A 31 -2.41 -18.37 4.22
N LEU A 32 -1.70 -17.54 3.44
CA LEU A 32 -0.73 -16.58 3.98
C LEU A 32 -1.38 -15.53 4.87
N VAL A 33 -2.58 -15.05 4.53
CA VAL A 33 -3.34 -14.07 5.35
C VAL A 33 -3.63 -14.61 6.75
N GLU A 34 -3.85 -15.93 6.86
CA GLU A 34 -4.08 -16.62 8.13
C GLU A 34 -2.77 -16.88 8.89
N LEU A 35 -1.74 -17.37 8.20
CA LEU A 35 -0.46 -17.73 8.82
C LEU A 35 0.32 -16.53 9.36
N VAL A 36 0.17 -15.36 8.74
CA VAL A 36 0.82 -14.13 9.21
C VAL A 36 0.32 -13.68 10.58
N ALA A 37 -0.84 -14.18 11.04
CA ALA A 37 -1.29 -13.99 12.42
C ALA A 37 -0.49 -14.83 13.45
N CYS A 38 0.44 -15.71 13.03
CA CYS A 38 1.33 -16.41 13.95
C CYS A 38 2.36 -15.45 14.59
N PRO A 39 2.48 -15.38 15.95
CA PRO A 39 3.45 -14.52 16.60
C PRO A 39 4.92 -14.89 16.32
N GLY A 40 5.72 -13.89 15.93
CA GLY A 40 7.19 -14.00 15.77
C GLY A 40 7.69 -14.41 14.37
N ILE A 41 6.97 -14.02 13.33
CA ILE A 41 7.47 -14.03 11.95
C ILE A 41 8.49 -12.89 11.79
N LYS A 42 9.63 -13.16 11.15
CA LYS A 42 10.64 -12.12 10.88
C LYS A 42 10.11 -11.16 9.81
N GLY A 43 9.54 -10.04 10.23
CA GLY A 43 8.85 -9.03 9.40
C GLY A 43 9.55 -8.71 8.09
N ASP A 44 10.79 -8.21 8.16
CA ASP A 44 11.51 -7.73 6.97
C ASP A 44 11.70 -8.78 5.89
N ARG A 45 12.01 -10.04 6.24
CA ARG A 45 12.21 -11.10 5.24
C ARG A 45 10.90 -11.47 4.56
N THR A 46 9.81 -11.53 5.32
CA THR A 46 8.48 -11.83 4.80
C THR A 46 7.98 -10.69 3.91
N LEU A 47 8.16 -9.43 4.35
CA LEU A 47 7.84 -8.24 3.56
C LEU A 47 8.61 -8.21 2.23
N GLN A 48 9.93 -8.46 2.27
CA GLN A 48 10.73 -8.50 1.04
C GLN A 48 10.29 -9.60 0.06
N LEU A 49 9.93 -10.79 0.56
CA LEU A 49 9.48 -11.89 -0.29
C LEU A 49 8.16 -11.55 -0.99
N ILE A 50 7.20 -11.00 -0.24
CA ILE A 50 5.90 -10.61 -0.79
C ILE A 50 6.03 -9.42 -1.75
N LEU A 51 6.89 -8.46 -1.42
CA LEU A 51 7.17 -7.31 -2.28
C LEU A 51 7.79 -7.71 -3.63
N ARG A 52 8.73 -8.66 -3.64
CA ARG A 52 9.28 -9.20 -4.89
C ARG A 52 8.22 -9.89 -5.74
N TYR A 53 7.28 -10.59 -5.11
CA TYR A 53 6.14 -11.16 -5.82
C TYR A 53 5.28 -10.07 -6.48
N LEU A 54 4.93 -9.00 -5.75
CA LEU A 54 4.18 -7.87 -6.31
C LEU A 54 4.90 -7.20 -7.49
N GLN A 55 6.21 -6.99 -7.37
CA GLN A 55 7.03 -6.44 -8.46
C GLN A 55 7.09 -7.38 -9.66
N SER A 56 7.17 -8.70 -9.44
CA SER A 56 7.14 -9.70 -10.52
C SER A 56 5.79 -9.74 -11.24
N GLN A 57 4.68 -9.46 -10.54
CA GLN A 57 3.35 -9.37 -11.16
C GLN A 57 3.23 -8.09 -12.00
N ARG A 58 3.76 -6.96 -11.50
CA ARG A 58 3.80 -5.68 -12.22
C ARG A 58 4.65 -5.76 -13.51
N ASN A 59 5.74 -6.52 -13.50
CA ASN A 59 6.68 -6.62 -14.62
C ASN A 59 6.36 -7.75 -15.62
N ALA A 60 5.24 -8.47 -15.45
CA ALA A 60 4.81 -9.45 -16.43
C ALA A 60 4.33 -8.73 -17.70
N VAL A 61 5.22 -8.58 -18.69
CA VAL A 61 4.87 -8.17 -20.06
C VAL A 61 3.79 -9.13 -20.58
N PRO A 62 2.68 -8.65 -21.19
CA PRO A 62 1.68 -9.51 -21.78
C PRO A 62 2.23 -10.11 -23.07
N ALA A 63 3.01 -11.17 -22.95
CA ALA A 63 3.38 -12.00 -24.08
C ALA A 63 2.16 -12.85 -24.49
N ALA A 64 1.48 -12.37 -25.53
CA ALA A 64 0.63 -13.11 -26.46
C ALA A 64 -0.67 -13.80 -25.95
N LYS A 65 -1.77 -13.08 -26.23
CA LYS A 65 -3.04 -13.51 -26.86
C LYS A 65 -3.88 -14.64 -26.26
N ALA A 66 -5.14 -14.24 -26.03
CA ALA A 66 -6.38 -14.85 -26.53
C ALA A 66 -6.52 -16.37 -26.40
N HIS A 67 -7.47 -16.80 -25.58
CA HIS A 67 -8.53 -17.80 -25.84
C HIS A 67 -9.11 -18.26 -24.48
N SER A 68 -9.82 -17.39 -23.78
CA SER A 68 -10.93 -17.74 -22.87
C SER A 68 -11.43 -16.48 -22.15
N ALA A 69 -12.70 -16.15 -22.33
CA ALA A 69 -13.39 -15.01 -21.74
C ALA A 69 -13.69 -15.18 -20.24
N THR A 70 -12.68 -15.50 -19.42
CA THR A 70 -12.80 -15.56 -17.95
C THR A 70 -11.59 -15.02 -17.18
N ALA A 71 -10.56 -14.47 -17.84
CA ALA A 71 -9.33 -14.00 -17.17
C ALA A 71 -9.38 -12.55 -16.65
N GLY A 72 -10.56 -12.02 -16.34
CA GLY A 72 -10.77 -10.62 -15.96
C GLY A 72 -10.98 -10.34 -14.46
N CYS A 73 -11.30 -11.35 -13.64
CA CYS A 73 -11.89 -11.08 -12.32
C CYS A 73 -10.99 -11.33 -11.09
N HIS A 74 -9.81 -11.94 -11.25
CA HIS A 74 -9.00 -12.37 -10.08
C HIS A 74 -7.82 -11.45 -9.73
N HIS A 75 -7.44 -10.50 -10.59
CA HIS A 75 -6.26 -9.68 -10.34
C HIS A 75 -6.46 -8.73 -9.13
N GLY A 76 -7.63 -8.09 -9.03
CA GLY A 76 -7.97 -7.23 -7.89
C GLY A 76 -8.03 -7.99 -6.56
N GLU A 77 -8.58 -9.21 -6.58
CA GLU A 77 -8.67 -10.07 -5.40
C GLU A 77 -7.28 -10.47 -4.89
N VAL A 78 -6.38 -10.90 -5.78
CA VAL A 78 -5.01 -11.30 -5.40
C VAL A 78 -4.21 -10.11 -4.88
N VAL A 79 -4.32 -8.94 -5.50
CA VAL A 79 -3.68 -7.71 -5.01
C VAL A 79 -4.21 -7.33 -3.62
N GLY A 80 -5.53 -7.34 -3.44
CA GLY A 80 -6.16 -7.04 -2.15
C GLY A 80 -5.78 -8.04 -1.04
N MET A 81 -5.75 -9.34 -1.35
CA MET A 81 -5.25 -10.35 -0.42
C MET A 81 -3.78 -10.10 -0.08
N THR A 82 -2.94 -9.76 -1.07
CA THR A 82 -1.52 -9.47 -0.84
C THR A 82 -1.34 -8.25 0.08
N LEU A 83 -2.09 -7.17 -0.14
CA LEU A 83 -2.10 -5.99 0.72
C LEU A 83 -2.54 -6.34 2.15
N SER A 84 -3.55 -7.21 2.29
CA SER A 84 -4.02 -7.70 3.59
C SER A 84 -2.96 -8.51 4.33
N VAL A 85 -2.22 -9.38 3.64
CA VAL A 85 -1.07 -10.10 4.22
C VAL A 85 -0.02 -9.10 4.69
N LEU A 86 0.37 -8.16 3.84
CA LEU A 86 1.42 -7.20 4.13
C LEU A 86 1.08 -6.29 5.32
N SER A 87 -0.14 -5.77 5.38
CA SER A 87 -0.62 -4.96 6.51
C SER A 87 -0.58 -5.76 7.80
N LYS A 88 -1.07 -7.02 7.80
CA LYS A 88 -0.95 -7.91 8.95
C LYS A 88 0.50 -8.18 9.34
N VAL A 89 1.43 -8.35 8.38
CA VAL A 89 2.86 -8.52 8.71
C VAL A 89 3.34 -7.26 9.42
N VAL A 90 3.14 -6.08 8.84
CA VAL A 90 3.62 -4.81 9.42
C VAL A 90 3.08 -4.58 10.83
N GLN A 91 1.79 -4.84 11.06
CA GLN A 91 1.15 -4.64 12.36
C GLN A 91 1.56 -5.66 13.43
N ASN A 92 2.09 -6.83 13.06
CA ASN A 92 2.46 -7.91 13.98
C ASN A 92 3.98 -8.05 14.21
N VAL A 93 4.80 -7.13 13.70
CA VAL A 93 6.27 -7.21 13.81
C VAL A 93 6.75 -6.35 14.96
N ASP A 94 7.50 -6.94 15.89
CA ASP A 94 8.10 -6.26 17.06
C ASP A 94 9.21 -5.25 16.69
N VAL A 95 9.56 -5.15 15.41
CA VAL A 95 10.68 -4.40 14.86
C VAL A 95 10.16 -3.42 13.80
N PRO A 96 10.54 -2.13 13.83
CA PRO A 96 10.16 -1.18 12.80
C PRO A 96 10.58 -1.61 11.39
N ILE A 97 9.82 -1.20 10.38
CA ILE A 97 10.12 -1.47 8.97
C ILE A 97 11.45 -0.79 8.61
N ALA A 98 12.39 -1.55 8.06
CA ALA A 98 13.66 -1.00 7.59
C ALA A 98 13.44 0.00 6.43
N SER A 99 14.22 1.08 6.41
CA SER A 99 14.09 2.17 5.43
C SER A 99 14.01 1.70 3.97
N PRO A 100 14.87 0.78 3.47
CA PRO A 100 14.80 0.34 2.06
C PRO A 100 13.49 -0.37 1.71
N ILE A 101 12.86 -1.06 2.68
CA ILE A 101 11.59 -1.77 2.48
C ILE A 101 10.45 -0.75 2.47
N ALA A 102 10.44 0.19 3.43
CA ALA A 102 9.42 1.23 3.50
C ALA A 102 9.35 2.06 2.22
N LEU A 103 10.49 2.43 1.64
CA LEU A 103 10.55 3.18 0.38
C LEU A 103 9.97 2.38 -0.80
N GLN A 104 10.34 1.11 -0.93
CA GLN A 104 9.79 0.27 -2.00
C GLN A 104 8.29 0.03 -1.85
N LEU A 105 7.79 -0.13 -0.61
CA LEU A 105 6.36 -0.25 -0.35
C LEU A 105 5.63 1.04 -0.73
N ALA A 106 6.16 2.20 -0.34
CA ALA A 106 5.58 3.50 -0.67
C ALA A 106 5.51 3.73 -2.19
N GLU A 107 6.57 3.37 -2.93
CA GLU A 107 6.59 3.46 -4.39
C GLU A 107 5.59 2.49 -5.05
N ALA A 108 5.48 1.25 -4.54
CA ALA A 108 4.56 0.25 -5.07
C ALA A 108 3.09 0.59 -4.81
N LEU A 109 2.79 1.28 -3.70
CA LEU A 109 1.43 1.59 -3.27
C LEU A 109 0.80 2.77 -4.01
N ARG A 110 1.60 3.78 -4.41
CA ARG A 110 1.09 4.99 -5.10
C ARG A 110 0.11 4.69 -6.24
N PRO A 111 0.45 3.86 -7.26
CA PRO A 111 -0.48 3.59 -8.37
C PRO A 111 -1.70 2.73 -7.97
N LEU A 112 -1.79 2.26 -6.72
CA LEU A 112 -2.92 1.49 -6.22
C LEU A 112 -3.99 2.36 -5.57
N PHE A 113 -3.77 3.67 -5.42
CA PHE A 113 -4.78 4.60 -4.92
C PHE A 113 -5.83 4.88 -6.00
N ASP A 114 -5.39 5.04 -7.25
CA ASP A 114 -6.25 5.39 -8.39
C ASP A 114 -6.80 4.15 -9.14
N LYS A 115 -6.98 3.01 -8.47
CA LYS A 115 -7.50 1.77 -9.08
C LYS A 115 -9.03 1.74 -9.04
N GLU A 116 -9.66 1.23 -10.11
CA GLU A 116 -11.12 1.05 -10.20
C GLU A 116 -11.71 0.20 -9.06
N SER A 117 -10.92 -0.73 -8.51
CA SER A 117 -11.36 -1.54 -7.38
C SER A 117 -11.26 -0.77 -6.07
N SER A 118 -12.41 -0.32 -5.55
CA SER A 118 -12.50 0.34 -4.24
C SER A 118 -11.96 -0.52 -3.08
N TYR A 119 -11.98 -1.86 -3.21
CA TYR A 119 -11.35 -2.77 -2.26
C TYR A 119 -9.82 -2.63 -2.24
N VAL A 120 -9.19 -2.64 -3.42
CA VAL A 120 -7.72 -2.47 -3.56
C VAL A 120 -7.29 -1.09 -3.11
N GLN A 121 -8.04 -0.06 -3.50
CA GLN A 121 -7.83 1.33 -3.11
C GLN A 121 -7.91 1.52 -1.58
N LEU A 122 -8.96 0.99 -0.95
CA LEU A 122 -9.12 1.05 0.50
C LEU A 122 -7.92 0.41 1.23
N LEU A 123 -7.53 -0.79 0.80
CA LEU A 123 -6.42 -1.53 1.41
C LEU A 123 -5.07 -0.86 1.16
N SER A 124 -4.84 -0.29 -0.02
CA SER A 124 -3.59 0.37 -0.35
C SER A 124 -3.40 1.65 0.46
N ILE A 125 -4.47 2.45 0.62
CA ILE A 125 -4.48 3.66 1.46
C ILE A 125 -4.18 3.30 2.93
N HIS A 126 -4.90 2.32 3.49
CA HIS A 126 -4.63 1.86 4.86
C HIS A 126 -3.21 1.30 5.02
N PHE A 127 -2.73 0.53 4.06
CA PHE A 127 -1.39 -0.04 4.17
C PHE A 127 -0.29 1.03 4.04
N PHE A 128 -0.49 2.06 3.23
CA PHE A 128 0.42 3.20 3.17
C PHE A 128 0.49 3.95 4.51
N ARG A 129 -0.66 4.09 5.18
CA ARG A 129 -0.73 4.62 6.55
C ARG A 129 0.09 3.78 7.53
N ASP A 130 -0.01 2.45 7.46
CA ASP A 130 0.80 1.54 8.28
C ASP A 130 2.29 1.72 7.99
N VAL A 131 2.70 1.82 6.72
CA VAL A 131 4.11 2.06 6.34
C VAL A 131 4.66 3.34 7.00
N MET A 132 3.90 4.44 6.97
CA MET A 132 4.28 5.68 7.66
C MET A 132 4.34 5.54 9.18
N GLY A 133 3.48 4.70 9.76
CA GLY A 133 3.36 4.51 11.21
C GLY A 133 4.47 3.62 11.79
N PHE A 134 4.93 2.62 11.02
CA PHE A 134 5.84 1.59 11.49
C PHE A 134 7.26 1.70 10.90
N VAL A 135 7.56 2.68 10.05
CA VAL A 135 8.93 2.89 9.53
C VAL A 135 9.90 3.29 10.64
N ALA A 136 11.11 2.72 10.62
CA ALA A 136 12.19 3.09 11.52
C ALA A 136 12.54 4.59 11.43
N GLU A 137 13.03 5.19 12.52
CA GLU A 137 13.38 6.62 12.55
C GLU A 137 14.33 7.05 11.42
N ALA A 138 15.34 6.24 11.12
CA ALA A 138 16.27 6.48 10.02
C ALA A 138 15.59 6.50 8.64
N GLY A 139 14.43 5.85 8.51
CA GLY A 139 13.63 5.80 7.29
C GLY A 139 12.60 6.92 7.16
N LYS A 140 12.34 7.72 8.21
CA LYS A 140 11.32 8.78 8.13
C LYS A 140 11.66 9.86 7.12
N LYS A 141 12.87 10.41 7.21
CA LYS A 141 13.33 11.49 6.30
C LYS A 141 13.38 11.03 4.83
N PRO A 142 13.94 9.84 4.49
CA PRO A 142 13.85 9.32 3.12
C PRO A 142 12.42 9.11 2.61
N LEU A 143 11.44 8.87 3.50
CA LEU A 143 10.06 8.61 3.13
C LEU A 143 9.26 9.90 2.85
N GLU A 144 9.70 11.06 3.37
CA GLU A 144 9.02 12.35 3.21
C GLU A 144 8.63 12.70 1.76
N PRO A 145 9.49 12.51 0.72
CA PRO A 145 9.10 12.78 -0.66
C PRO A 145 7.94 11.92 -1.15
N HIS A 146 7.87 10.65 -0.73
CA HIS A 146 6.76 9.75 -1.08
C HIS A 146 5.47 10.16 -0.37
N VAL A 147 5.57 10.58 0.90
CA VAL A 147 4.43 11.12 1.65
C VAL A 147 3.93 12.42 1.04
N GLN A 148 4.83 13.33 0.66
CA GLN A 148 4.51 14.58 -0.02
C GLN A 148 3.79 14.31 -1.35
N GLN A 149 4.29 13.35 -2.12
CA GLN A 149 3.65 12.94 -3.37
C GLN A 149 2.26 12.32 -3.10
N SER A 150 2.03 11.62 -2.00
CA SER A 150 0.72 11.02 -1.73
C SER A 150 -0.40 12.02 -1.40
N LEU A 151 -0.06 13.29 -1.09
CA LEU A 151 -1.05 14.26 -0.57
C LEU A 151 -2.18 14.57 -1.56
N PHE A 152 -1.87 14.72 -2.85
CA PHE A 152 -2.89 15.04 -3.86
C PHE A 152 -3.85 13.87 -4.15
N PRO A 153 -3.38 12.64 -4.43
CA PRO A 153 -4.26 11.48 -4.57
C PRO A 153 -5.19 11.31 -3.36
N LEU A 154 -4.66 11.43 -2.14
CA LEU A 154 -5.45 11.35 -0.93
C LEU A 154 -6.48 12.49 -0.82
N LEU A 155 -6.11 13.71 -1.22
CA LEU A 155 -7.06 14.83 -1.25
C LEU A 155 -8.25 14.55 -2.19
N TYR A 156 -8.00 14.01 -3.39
CA TYR A 156 -9.06 13.64 -4.33
C TYR A 156 -10.01 12.60 -3.72
N HIS A 157 -9.46 11.59 -3.05
CA HIS A 157 -10.27 10.56 -2.41
C HIS A 157 -11.03 11.00 -1.17
N LEU A 158 -10.83 12.23 -0.64
CA LEU A 158 -11.72 12.75 0.43
C LEU A 158 -13.18 12.84 0.00
N HIS A 159 -13.42 12.92 -1.31
CA HIS A 159 -14.74 13.04 -1.93
C HIS A 159 -15.13 11.77 -2.71
N ASP A 160 -14.50 10.64 -2.40
CA ASP A 160 -14.81 9.36 -3.04
C ASP A 160 -16.26 8.93 -2.76
N GLU A 161 -16.92 8.32 -3.76
CA GLU A 161 -18.29 7.78 -3.62
C GLU A 161 -18.35 6.69 -2.54
N ASN A 162 -17.27 5.93 -2.38
CA ASN A 162 -17.15 4.95 -1.33
C ASN A 162 -16.71 5.63 -0.02
N GLN A 163 -17.66 5.78 0.90
CA GLN A 163 -17.41 6.40 2.21
C GLN A 163 -16.23 5.77 2.97
N ARG A 164 -15.98 4.46 2.84
CA ARG A 164 -14.83 3.80 3.49
C ARG A 164 -13.51 4.30 2.92
N VAL A 165 -13.44 4.51 1.61
CA VAL A 165 -12.26 5.07 0.93
C VAL A 165 -12.06 6.52 1.36
N ALA A 166 -13.13 7.32 1.41
CA ALA A 166 -13.05 8.71 1.86
C ALA A 166 -12.56 8.84 3.31
N GLU A 167 -13.05 8.00 4.21
CA GLU A 167 -12.61 7.95 5.60
C GLU A 167 -11.15 7.50 5.72
N ALA A 168 -10.77 6.41 5.04
CA ALA A 168 -9.40 5.92 5.02
C ALA A 168 -8.43 6.97 4.47
N SER A 169 -8.83 7.68 3.42
CA SER A 169 -8.04 8.77 2.85
C SER A 169 -7.86 9.91 3.84
N ARG A 170 -8.94 10.33 4.51
CA ARG A 170 -8.89 11.39 5.53
C ARG A 170 -7.95 11.05 6.68
N GLU A 171 -8.05 9.84 7.23
CA GLU A 171 -7.17 9.38 8.31
C GLU A 171 -5.71 9.34 7.86
N THR A 172 -5.46 8.86 6.64
CA THR A 172 -4.12 8.75 6.07
C THR A 172 -3.53 10.12 5.79
N LEU A 173 -4.32 11.07 5.28
CA LEU A 173 -3.91 12.45 5.03
C LEU A 173 -3.61 13.20 6.34
N LEU A 174 -4.38 12.94 7.40
CA LEU A 174 -4.09 13.49 8.73
C LEU A 174 -2.74 12.98 9.26
N GLN A 175 -2.45 11.69 9.10
CA GLN A 175 -1.16 11.14 9.47
C GLN A 175 -0.03 11.67 8.59
N ALA A 176 -0.22 11.77 7.27
CA ALA A 176 0.75 12.31 6.34
C ALA A 176 1.14 13.76 6.67
N THR A 177 0.16 14.61 6.98
CA THR A 177 0.44 16.00 7.38
C THR A 177 1.15 16.08 8.72
N THR A 178 0.84 15.17 9.66
CA THR A 178 1.56 15.06 10.93
C THR A 178 3.01 14.60 10.72
N PHE A 179 3.20 13.60 9.85
CA PHE A 179 4.50 13.06 9.47
C PHE A 179 5.40 14.13 8.85
N LEU A 180 4.83 14.93 7.93
CA LEU A 180 5.49 16.07 7.27
C LEU A 180 5.55 17.34 8.13
N LYS A 181 5.04 17.31 9.37
CA LYS A 181 4.98 18.45 10.29
C LYS A 181 4.23 19.68 9.74
N LYS A 182 3.26 19.47 8.83
CA LYS A 182 2.41 20.50 8.19
C LYS A 182 1.23 20.91 9.08
N ARG A 183 1.53 21.63 10.17
CA ARG A 183 0.55 21.98 11.23
C ARG A 183 -0.74 22.66 10.73
N LYS A 184 -0.64 23.59 9.78
CA LYS A 184 -1.81 24.28 9.20
C LYS A 184 -2.76 23.29 8.52
N LEU A 185 -2.23 22.42 7.67
CA LEU A 185 -3.01 21.38 6.98
C LEU A 185 -3.62 20.38 7.96
N THR A 186 -2.86 19.94 8.97
CA THR A 186 -3.39 19.07 10.05
C THR A 186 -4.57 19.70 10.76
N TRP A 187 -4.52 21.01 11.04
CA TRP A 187 -5.60 21.74 11.69
C TRP A 187 -6.86 21.83 10.80
N LEU A 188 -6.70 22.15 9.51
CA LEU A 188 -7.80 22.22 8.54
C LEU A 188 -8.52 20.86 8.39
N LEU A 189 -7.77 19.76 8.31
CA LEU A 189 -8.33 18.39 8.20
C LEU A 189 -9.14 17.98 9.43
N LYS A 190 -8.71 18.40 10.62
CA LYS A 190 -9.47 18.13 11.86
C LYS A 190 -10.81 18.86 11.88
N ARG A 191 -10.90 20.03 11.24
CA ARG A 191 -12.12 20.85 11.15
C ARG A 191 -13.00 20.54 9.93
N GLN A 192 -12.62 19.54 9.12
CA GLN A 192 -13.32 19.16 7.89
C GLN A 192 -13.42 20.29 6.84
N GLN A 193 -12.48 21.24 6.84
CA GLN A 193 -12.44 22.33 5.86
C GLN A 193 -11.72 21.87 4.58
N THR A 194 -12.28 20.89 3.87
CA THR A 194 -11.59 20.17 2.77
C THR A 194 -11.16 21.07 1.61
N TRP A 195 -11.95 22.09 1.25
CA TRP A 195 -11.59 23.02 0.18
C TRP A 195 -10.37 23.89 0.57
N GLU A 196 -10.28 24.36 1.82
CA GLU A 196 -9.13 25.13 2.34
C GLU A 196 -7.85 24.29 2.40
N VAL A 197 -7.97 22.97 2.56
CA VAL A 197 -6.84 22.04 2.48
C VAL A 197 -6.24 22.05 1.07
N GLY A 198 -7.09 22.03 0.03
CA GLY A 198 -6.66 22.10 -1.36
C GLY A 198 -5.88 23.38 -1.68
N GLU A 199 -6.41 24.54 -1.28
CA GLU A 199 -5.72 25.83 -1.46
C GLU A 199 -4.36 25.86 -0.75
N CYS A 200 -4.30 25.33 0.47
CA CYS A 200 -3.06 25.30 1.24
C CYS A 200 -2.00 24.35 0.63
N LEU A 201 -2.40 23.29 -0.08
CA LEU A 201 -1.47 22.39 -0.78
C LEU A 201 -0.93 23.00 -2.08
N LEU A 202 -1.74 23.80 -2.78
CA LEU A 202 -1.36 24.47 -4.03
C LEU A 202 -0.45 25.68 -3.84
N THR A 203 -0.45 26.28 -2.64
CA THR A 203 0.33 27.48 -2.31
C THR A 203 1.71 27.17 -1.71
N GLU A 204 2.05 25.90 -1.53
CA GLU A 204 3.32 25.47 -0.96
C GLU A 204 4.44 25.42 -2.02
N PRO A 205 5.60 26.05 -1.80
CA PRO A 205 6.68 26.15 -2.81
C PRO A 205 7.33 24.81 -3.17
N SER A 206 7.04 23.74 -2.41
CA SER A 206 7.47 22.36 -2.71
C SER A 206 6.41 21.57 -3.50
N SER A 207 5.27 22.17 -3.87
CA SER A 207 4.26 21.49 -4.65
C SER A 207 4.79 21.29 -6.07
N ARG A 208 5.21 20.06 -6.37
CA ARG A 208 5.22 19.52 -7.73
C ARG A 208 3.77 19.36 -8.25
N ALA A 209 2.90 20.35 -7.98
CA ALA A 209 1.54 20.38 -8.50
C ALA A 209 1.57 20.21 -10.03
N ASP A 210 2.64 20.70 -10.67
CA ASP A 210 2.93 20.49 -12.08
C ASP A 210 3.08 19.01 -12.47
N GLU A 211 3.79 18.16 -11.70
CA GLU A 211 3.89 16.71 -12.02
C GLU A 211 2.57 15.97 -11.83
N TYR A 212 1.75 16.36 -10.84
CA TYR A 212 0.44 15.73 -10.62
C TYR A 212 -0.59 16.15 -11.67
N LEU A 213 -0.64 17.44 -12.02
CA LEU A 213 -1.46 17.93 -13.14
C LEU A 213 -1.07 17.25 -14.45
N LEU A 214 0.23 17.01 -14.69
CA LEU A 214 0.71 16.27 -15.85
C LEU A 214 0.34 14.77 -15.82
N GLN A 215 0.25 14.14 -14.64
CA GLN A 215 -0.17 12.73 -14.52
C GLN A 215 -1.68 12.52 -14.63
N SER A 216 -2.51 13.52 -14.29
CA SER A 216 -3.97 13.46 -14.46
C SER A 216 -4.46 13.74 -15.89
N LEU A 217 -3.58 14.19 -16.78
CA LEU A 217 -3.87 14.55 -18.18
C LEU A 217 -3.36 13.50 -19.19
N LEU A 218 -2.82 12.37 -18.73
CA LEU A 218 -2.38 11.22 -19.52
C LEU A 218 -3.24 9.99 -19.19
#